data_AF-A0A017TEJ9-F1
#
_entry.id   AF-A0A017TEJ9-F1
#
_cell.length_a   1.000
_cell.length_b   1.000
_cell.length_c   1.000
_cell.angle_alpha   90.00
_cell.angle_beta   90.00
_cell.angle_gamma   90.00
#
_symmetry.space_group_name_H-M   'P 1'
#
loop_
_entity.id
_entity.type
_entity.pdbx_description
1 polymer ?
#
loop_
_entity_poly.entity_id
_entity_poly.type
_entity_poly.pdbx_seq_one_letter_code
_entity_poly.pdbx_strand_id
1 'polypeptide(L)'
;MGAVTGPQHTKGRSAIIPRPAALATTGLVATIIIVCGAVALRSPDAVQALEVVPPPASASPETPPSAGEASGAERTPEPPPRITATPEELEAAQAAGVPALAALLERFPKDPTVLRALALTQGRERSSLMAALTTLKRLFELAPTEAANAELRPLLLRAANATPDLAAVTFDLLAKRMGSHGPDLLYEIAINPGMGKHPVERANTLLAEEGVRSLASKALLVADDLRRMKRCPTKPLIDRARQQGDVRALHYLNPIKKPVKCGFLNLSRCTPCSSVYAETVAAIQEIELRRDGQ
;
A
#
# COMPACT_ATOMS: atom_id res chain seq x y z
N MET A 1 52.74 23.88 22.73
CA MET A 1 52.08 22.68 23.30
C MET A 1 51.63 21.81 22.13
N GLY A 2 52.47 20.85 21.74
CA GLY A 2 52.25 20.00 20.57
C GLY A 2 51.57 18.69 20.97
N ALA A 3 50.54 18.30 20.23
CA ALA A 3 49.88 17.01 20.37
C ALA A 3 50.51 16.01 19.39
N VAL A 4 51.05 14.94 19.97
CA VAL A 4 51.70 13.81 19.28
C VAL A 4 50.62 12.88 18.74
N THR A 5 50.60 12.66 17.42
CA THR A 5 49.78 11.64 16.75
C THR A 5 50.55 10.32 16.66
N GLY A 6 50.05 9.27 17.32
CA GLY A 6 50.59 7.91 17.24
C GLY A 6 49.96 7.10 16.09
N PRO A 7 50.68 6.12 15.52
CA PRO A 7 50.23 5.34 14.36
C PRO A 7 49.27 4.21 14.76
N GLN A 8 48.19 4.04 13.99
CA GLN A 8 47.25 2.93 14.16
C GLN A 8 47.72 1.69 13.41
N HIS A 9 47.90 0.60 14.16
CA HIS A 9 48.16 -0.74 13.65
C HIS A 9 46.89 -1.35 13.06
N THR A 10 46.84 -1.51 11.73
CA THR A 10 45.78 -2.25 11.03
C THR A 10 46.02 -3.75 11.14
N LYS A 11 45.24 -4.42 12.00
CA LYS A 11 45.25 -5.88 12.17
C LYS A 11 44.38 -6.51 11.07
N GLY A 12 45.01 -7.21 10.12
CA GLY A 12 44.33 -7.94 9.05
C GLY A 12 43.39 -9.00 9.60
N ARG A 13 42.09 -8.87 9.33
CA ARG A 13 41.06 -9.88 9.59
C ARG A 13 40.85 -10.69 8.31
N SER A 14 41.34 -11.92 8.29
CA SER A 14 40.95 -12.92 7.28
C SER A 14 39.45 -13.17 7.36
N ALA A 15 38.74 -12.89 6.26
CA ALA A 15 37.32 -13.14 6.12
C ALA A 15 37.06 -14.64 5.95
N ILE A 16 36.51 -15.27 6.98
CA ILE A 16 35.95 -16.62 6.90
C ILE A 16 34.56 -16.48 6.28
N ILE A 17 34.42 -16.88 5.01
CA ILE A 17 33.16 -16.81 4.25
C ILE A 17 32.20 -17.88 4.80
N PRO A 18 30.99 -17.52 5.26
CA PRO A 18 30.02 -18.48 5.74
C PRO A 18 29.44 -19.30 4.58
N ARG A 19 29.28 -20.62 4.80
CA ARG A 19 28.91 -21.62 3.79
C ARG A 19 27.46 -21.63 3.24
N PRO A 20 26.45 -20.84 3.69
CA PRO A 20 25.14 -20.88 3.02
C PRO A 20 25.07 -20.01 1.74
N ALA A 21 26.11 -19.23 1.41
CA ALA A 21 26.10 -18.36 0.23
C ALA A 21 26.35 -19.09 -1.12
N ALA A 22 26.72 -20.38 -1.10
CA ALA A 22 27.06 -21.13 -2.31
C ALA A 22 25.85 -21.71 -3.06
N LEU A 23 24.65 -21.73 -2.46
CA LEU A 23 23.44 -22.29 -3.09
C LEU A 23 22.51 -21.25 -3.71
N ALA A 24 22.73 -19.95 -3.46
CA ALA A 24 21.90 -18.88 -4.03
C ALA A 24 22.38 -18.42 -5.42
N THR A 25 23.64 -18.67 -5.78
CA THR A 25 24.23 -18.22 -7.05
C THR A 25 23.88 -19.14 -8.23
N THR A 26 23.61 -20.42 -8.00
CA THR A 26 23.23 -21.37 -9.06
C THR A 26 21.83 -21.10 -9.61
N GLY A 27 20.88 -20.62 -8.79
CA GLY A 27 19.53 -20.29 -9.24
C GLY A 27 19.47 -19.11 -10.21
N LEU A 28 20.27 -18.07 -9.99
CA LEU A 28 20.28 -16.87 -10.85
C LEU A 28 20.82 -17.21 -12.25
N VAL A 29 21.87 -18.03 -12.34
CA VAL A 29 22.47 -18.44 -13.62
C VAL A 29 21.50 -19.28 -14.45
N ALA A 30 20.74 -20.19 -13.81
CA ALA A 30 19.72 -20.98 -14.50
C ALA A 30 18.60 -20.10 -15.10
N THR A 31 18.15 -19.06 -14.38
CA THR A 31 17.13 -18.14 -14.92
C THR A 31 17.64 -17.29 -16.10
N ILE A 32 18.91 -16.85 -16.06
CA ILE A 32 19.50 -16.08 -17.17
C ILE A 32 19.62 -16.94 -18.43
N ILE A 33 20.04 -18.22 -18.29
CA ILE A 33 20.14 -19.15 -19.43
C ILE A 33 18.77 -19.41 -20.06
N ILE A 34 17.71 -19.59 -19.26
CA ILE A 34 16.35 -19.82 -19.77
C ILE A 34 15.84 -18.59 -20.53
N VAL A 35 16.05 -17.37 -20.00
CA VAL A 35 15.61 -16.13 -20.66
C VAL A 35 16.41 -15.89 -21.95
N CYS A 36 17.74 -16.05 -21.94
CA CYS A 36 18.55 -15.91 -23.14
C CYS A 36 18.23 -16.97 -24.20
N GLY A 37 17.96 -18.21 -23.79
CA GLY A 37 17.52 -19.29 -24.69
C GLY A 37 16.17 -19.00 -25.34
N ALA A 38 15.20 -18.49 -24.57
CA ALA A 38 13.88 -18.11 -25.10
C ALA A 38 13.96 -16.92 -26.08
N VAL A 39 14.90 -15.99 -25.89
CA VAL A 39 15.15 -14.88 -26.82
C VAL A 39 15.86 -15.36 -28.09
N ALA A 40 16.81 -16.29 -27.99
CA ALA A 40 17.50 -16.85 -29.15
C ALA A 40 16.63 -17.77 -30.02
N LEU A 41 15.63 -18.43 -29.42
CA LEU A 41 14.66 -19.28 -30.13
C LEU A 41 13.49 -18.50 -30.74
N ARG A 42 13.38 -17.19 -30.51
CA ARG A 42 12.40 -16.35 -31.21
C ARG A 42 12.83 -16.18 -32.66
N SER A 43 12.11 -16.82 -33.57
CA SER A 43 12.31 -16.62 -35.00
C SER A 43 11.99 -15.16 -35.38
N PRO A 44 12.87 -14.48 -36.12
CA PRO A 44 12.61 -13.11 -36.59
C PRO A 44 11.37 -13.01 -37.48
N ASP A 45 10.94 -14.13 -38.08
CA ASP A 45 9.75 -14.21 -38.94
C ASP A 45 8.43 -14.01 -38.16
N ALA A 46 8.39 -14.35 -36.86
CA ALA A 46 7.19 -14.16 -36.05
C ALA A 46 6.92 -12.69 -35.71
N VAL A 47 7.94 -11.82 -35.78
CA VAL A 47 7.79 -10.38 -35.54
C VAL A 47 7.31 -9.67 -36.81
N GLN A 48 7.73 -10.11 -38.00
CA GLN A 48 7.24 -9.54 -39.27
C GLN A 48 5.77 -9.89 -39.56
N ALA A 49 5.26 -11.01 -39.04
CA ALA A 49 3.85 -11.38 -39.21
C ALA A 49 2.86 -10.50 -38.42
N LEU A 50 3.34 -9.72 -37.43
CA LEU A 50 2.50 -8.83 -36.61
C LEU A 50 2.52 -7.37 -37.07
N GLU A 51 3.33 -7.03 -38.08
CA GLU A 51 3.46 -5.67 -38.64
C GLU A 51 2.85 -5.59 -40.04
N VAL A 52 1.66 -6.18 -40.22
CA VAL A 52 0.85 -5.94 -41.42
C VAL A 52 -0.10 -4.79 -41.12
N VAL A 53 0.40 -3.58 -41.34
CA VAL A 53 -0.39 -2.34 -41.39
C VAL A 53 -1.23 -2.37 -42.67
N PRO A 54 -2.58 -2.37 -42.61
CA PRO A 54 -3.40 -2.27 -43.81
C PRO A 54 -3.21 -0.90 -44.47
N PRO A 55 -3.12 -0.84 -45.81
CA PRO A 55 -2.88 0.41 -46.52
C PRO A 55 -4.09 1.37 -46.43
N PRO A 56 -3.84 2.70 -46.41
CA PRO A 56 -4.91 3.68 -46.51
C PRO A 56 -5.52 3.62 -47.92
N ALA A 57 -6.83 3.35 -47.98
CA ALA A 57 -7.60 3.46 -49.21
C ALA A 57 -7.72 4.94 -49.60
N SER A 58 -6.85 5.37 -50.53
CA SER A 58 -7.04 6.57 -51.32
C SER A 58 -8.07 6.30 -52.41
N ALA A 59 -9.20 7.01 -52.36
CA ALA A 59 -10.07 7.22 -53.51
C ALA A 59 -10.26 8.73 -53.75
N SER A 60 -9.86 9.09 -54.97
CA SER A 60 -9.82 10.35 -55.72
C SER A 60 -11.08 11.26 -55.75
N PRO A 61 -10.98 12.47 -56.38
CA PRO A 61 -11.72 13.70 -56.06
C PRO A 61 -12.84 14.11 -57.05
N GLU A 62 -13.43 15.29 -56.78
CA GLU A 62 -14.35 16.16 -57.59
C GLU A 62 -15.83 15.69 -57.66
N THR A 63 -16.87 16.53 -57.47
CA THR A 63 -17.17 17.88 -58.01
C THR A 63 -18.33 18.56 -57.22
N PRO A 64 -18.43 19.91 -57.10
CA PRO A 64 -19.59 20.65 -56.54
C PRO A 64 -20.57 21.12 -57.65
N PRO A 65 -21.58 22.00 -57.42
CA PRO A 65 -22.38 22.35 -56.23
C PRO A 65 -23.91 22.13 -56.44
N SER A 66 -24.70 22.04 -55.38
CA SER A 66 -26.15 22.30 -55.48
C SER A 66 -26.69 22.98 -54.24
N ALA A 67 -27.22 24.18 -54.45
CA ALA A 67 -27.95 24.97 -53.49
C ALA A 67 -29.36 24.38 -53.30
N GLY A 68 -29.87 24.37 -52.07
CA GLY A 68 -31.26 24.01 -51.81
C GLY A 68 -31.56 23.79 -50.33
N GLU A 69 -32.17 24.80 -49.72
CA GLU A 69 -33.19 24.71 -48.67
C GLU A 69 -32.86 24.02 -47.33
N ALA A 70 -32.55 24.89 -46.36
CA ALA A 70 -33.30 25.06 -45.12
C ALA A 70 -34.27 23.93 -44.71
N SER A 71 -33.93 23.21 -43.64
CA SER A 71 -34.94 22.78 -42.66
C SER A 71 -34.32 22.31 -41.35
N GLY A 72 -34.69 22.99 -40.26
CA GLY A 72 -34.77 22.42 -38.92
C GLY A 72 -33.48 21.89 -38.31
N ALA A 73 -32.60 22.79 -37.85
CA ALA A 73 -31.72 22.46 -36.72
C ALA A 73 -32.62 22.26 -35.48
N GLU A 74 -33.18 21.06 -35.35
CA GLU A 74 -33.84 20.58 -34.16
C GLU A 74 -32.77 20.55 -33.07
N ARG A 75 -32.78 21.59 -32.22
CA ARG A 75 -31.92 21.68 -31.05
C ARG A 75 -32.29 20.52 -30.15
N THR A 76 -31.57 19.41 -30.28
CA THR A 76 -31.61 18.31 -29.32
C THR A 76 -31.52 18.93 -27.93
N PRO A 77 -32.53 18.75 -27.06
CA PRO A 77 -32.57 19.39 -25.76
C PRO A 77 -31.29 19.06 -25.01
N GLU A 78 -30.58 20.10 -24.58
CA GLU A 78 -29.34 19.99 -23.82
C GLU A 78 -29.63 19.11 -22.58
N PRO A 79 -29.00 17.93 -22.46
CA PRO A 79 -29.27 17.04 -21.35
C PRO A 79 -28.97 17.76 -20.03
N PRO A 80 -29.72 17.46 -18.95
CA PRO A 80 -29.57 18.14 -17.68
C PRO A 80 -28.12 18.07 -17.16
N PRO A 81 -27.67 19.07 -16.38
CA PRO A 81 -26.30 19.14 -15.90
C PRO A 81 -25.97 17.89 -15.07
N ARG A 82 -25.05 17.07 -15.60
CA ARG A 82 -24.57 15.86 -14.94
C ARG A 82 -23.61 16.24 -13.81
N ILE A 83 -23.75 15.58 -12.67
CA ILE A 83 -22.89 15.82 -11.49
C ILE A 83 -21.66 14.89 -11.50
N THR A 84 -21.74 13.79 -12.27
CA THR A 84 -20.70 12.75 -12.38
C THR A 84 -20.32 12.51 -13.84
N ALA A 85 -19.06 12.16 -14.06
CA ALA A 85 -18.55 11.74 -15.35
C ALA A 85 -19.13 10.37 -15.74
N THR A 86 -19.31 10.11 -17.04
CA THR A 86 -19.64 8.75 -17.48
C THR A 86 -18.42 7.83 -17.36
N PRO A 87 -18.60 6.51 -17.23
CA PRO A 87 -17.47 5.56 -17.21
C PRO A 87 -16.57 5.69 -18.46
N GLU A 88 -17.17 5.89 -19.63
CA GLU A 88 -16.47 6.09 -20.90
C GLU A 88 -15.62 7.38 -20.92
N GLU A 89 -16.15 8.50 -20.41
CA GLU A 89 -15.40 9.76 -20.28
C GLU A 89 -14.22 9.59 -19.31
N LEU A 90 -14.41 8.85 -18.22
CA LEU A 90 -13.37 8.58 -17.23
C LEU A 90 -12.27 7.66 -17.79
N GLU A 91 -12.62 6.57 -18.47
CA GLU A 91 -11.66 5.66 -19.10
C GLU A 91 -10.83 6.37 -20.17
N ALA A 92 -11.46 7.18 -21.02
CA ALA A 92 -10.77 7.99 -22.03
C ALA A 92 -9.80 8.99 -21.37
N ALA A 93 -10.22 9.66 -20.29
CA ALA A 93 -9.35 10.58 -19.56
C ALA A 93 -8.18 9.86 -18.86
N GLN A 94 -8.41 8.67 -18.29
CA GLN A 94 -7.36 7.84 -17.69
C GLN A 94 -6.32 7.41 -18.72
N ALA A 95 -6.75 7.02 -19.92
CA ALA A 95 -5.86 6.64 -21.01
C ALA A 95 -5.01 7.84 -21.49
N ALA A 96 -5.58 9.05 -21.50
CA ALA A 96 -4.89 10.28 -21.88
C ALA A 96 -4.01 10.89 -20.77
N GLY A 97 -4.15 10.43 -19.51
CA GLY A 97 -3.27 10.79 -18.38
C GLY A 97 -3.72 11.99 -17.56
N VAL A 98 -2.78 12.55 -16.78
CA VAL A 98 -3.05 13.59 -15.77
C VAL A 98 -3.72 14.85 -16.35
N PRO A 99 -3.32 15.39 -17.52
CA PRO A 99 -3.95 16.61 -18.06
C PRO A 99 -5.44 16.40 -18.41
N ALA A 100 -5.79 15.23 -18.96
CA ALA A 100 -7.16 14.91 -19.32
C ALA A 100 -8.04 14.68 -18.08
N LEU A 101 -7.50 14.00 -17.06
CA LEU A 101 -8.19 13.85 -15.77
C LEU A 101 -8.38 15.19 -15.04
N ALA A 102 -7.42 16.11 -15.13
CA ALA A 102 -7.57 17.45 -14.59
C ALA A 102 -8.67 18.24 -15.31
N ALA A 103 -8.72 18.18 -16.65
CA ALA A 103 -9.80 18.80 -17.42
C ALA A 103 -11.18 18.20 -17.11
N LEU A 104 -11.23 16.88 -16.85
CA LEU A 104 -12.46 16.22 -16.41
C LEU A 104 -12.88 16.67 -15.00
N LEU A 105 -11.92 16.91 -14.10
CA LEU A 105 -12.19 17.42 -12.75
C LEU A 105 -12.73 18.85 -12.76
N GLU A 106 -12.31 19.71 -13.70
CA GLU A 106 -12.90 21.05 -13.87
C GLU A 106 -14.38 20.97 -14.25
N ARG A 107 -14.76 19.97 -15.06
CA ARG A 107 -16.16 19.71 -15.43
C ARG A 107 -16.95 19.07 -14.29
N PHE A 108 -16.33 18.17 -13.53
CA PHE A 108 -16.96 17.39 -12.45
C PHE A 108 -16.21 17.53 -11.12
N PRO A 109 -16.20 18.72 -10.49
CA PRO A 109 -15.33 19.01 -9.34
C PRO A 109 -15.69 18.26 -8.05
N LYS A 110 -16.85 17.62 -8.00
CA LYS A 110 -17.36 16.88 -6.83
C LYS A 110 -17.41 15.38 -7.05
N ASP A 111 -16.96 14.89 -8.21
CA ASP A 111 -17.01 13.47 -8.51
C ASP A 111 -15.84 12.73 -7.82
N PRO A 112 -16.11 11.83 -6.84
CA PRO A 112 -15.08 11.10 -6.13
C PRO A 112 -14.31 10.13 -7.05
N THR A 113 -14.94 9.62 -8.11
CA THR A 113 -14.31 8.66 -9.02
C THR A 113 -13.21 9.32 -9.85
N VAL A 114 -13.46 10.54 -10.35
CA VAL A 114 -12.47 11.35 -11.07
C VAL A 114 -11.32 11.75 -10.15
N LEU A 115 -11.61 12.19 -8.92
CA LEU A 115 -10.59 12.52 -7.92
C LEU A 115 -9.71 11.31 -7.58
N ARG A 116 -10.29 10.12 -7.40
CA ARG A 116 -9.54 8.88 -7.17
C ARG A 116 -8.63 8.54 -8.34
N ALA A 117 -9.16 8.55 -9.56
CA ALA A 117 -8.39 8.27 -10.77
C ALA A 117 -7.22 9.25 -10.93
N LEU A 118 -7.47 10.54 -10.71
CA LEU A 118 -6.43 11.58 -10.75
C LEU A 118 -5.35 11.34 -9.69
N ALA A 119 -5.72 11.09 -8.43
CA ALA A 119 -4.79 10.82 -7.35
C ALA A 119 -3.92 9.58 -7.64
N LEU A 120 -4.52 8.48 -8.12
CA LEU A 120 -3.78 7.27 -8.48
C LEU A 120 -2.81 7.50 -9.63
N THR A 121 -3.22 8.29 -10.63
CA THR A 121 -2.38 8.59 -11.81
C THR A 121 -1.21 9.49 -11.43
N GLN A 122 -1.46 10.55 -10.64
CA GLN A 122 -0.42 11.41 -10.07
C GLN A 122 0.52 10.61 -9.16
N GLY A 123 -0.02 9.69 -8.35
CA GLY A 123 0.77 8.90 -7.41
C GLY A 123 1.77 7.93 -8.05
N ARG A 124 1.73 7.72 -9.38
CA ARG A 124 2.69 6.89 -10.11
C ARG A 124 4.07 7.53 -10.17
N GLU A 125 4.14 8.86 -10.29
CA GLU A 125 5.40 9.58 -10.38
C GLU A 125 5.79 10.15 -9.01
N ARG A 126 7.07 10.06 -8.67
CA ARG A 126 7.58 10.58 -7.39
C ARG A 126 7.47 12.10 -7.31
N SER A 127 7.63 12.79 -8.43
CA SER A 127 7.54 14.25 -8.57
C SER A 127 6.14 14.80 -8.29
N SER A 128 5.08 14.07 -8.65
CA SER A 128 3.69 14.51 -8.49
C SER A 128 2.98 13.91 -7.28
N LEU A 129 3.72 13.24 -6.38
CA LEU A 129 3.16 12.63 -5.18
C LEU A 129 2.51 13.66 -4.23
N MET A 130 3.04 14.89 -4.15
CA MET A 130 2.44 15.95 -3.34
C MET A 130 1.08 16.41 -3.92
N ALA A 131 0.96 16.47 -5.24
CA ALA A 131 -0.31 16.75 -5.91
C ALA A 131 -1.31 15.63 -5.63
N ALA A 132 -0.87 14.37 -5.70
CA ALA A 132 -1.70 13.21 -5.36
C ALA A 132 -2.26 13.30 -3.93
N LEU A 133 -1.42 13.64 -2.94
CA LEU A 133 -1.86 13.81 -1.55
C LEU A 133 -2.88 14.95 -1.38
N THR A 134 -2.72 16.03 -2.13
CA THR A 134 -3.68 17.15 -2.14
C THR A 134 -5.02 16.71 -2.72
N THR A 135 -5.00 15.95 -3.82
CA THR A 135 -6.19 15.35 -4.43
C THR A 135 -6.87 14.36 -3.47
N LEU A 136 -6.09 13.52 -2.76
CA LEU A 136 -6.63 12.60 -1.75
C LEU A 136 -7.26 13.30 -0.57
N LYS A 137 -6.68 14.41 -0.10
CA LYS A 137 -7.29 15.23 0.95
C LYS A 137 -8.72 15.65 0.56
N ARG A 138 -8.86 16.20 -0.65
CA ARG A 138 -10.16 16.61 -1.20
C ARG A 138 -11.10 15.42 -1.39
N LEU A 139 -10.58 14.29 -1.85
CA LEU A 139 -11.36 13.05 -2.00
C LEU A 139 -11.96 12.61 -0.66
N PHE A 140 -11.18 12.57 0.42
CA PHE A 140 -11.66 12.14 1.74
C PHE A 140 -12.59 13.17 2.39
N GLU A 141 -12.45 14.46 2.08
CA GLU A 141 -13.39 15.50 2.51
C GLU A 141 -14.76 15.36 1.82
N LEU A 142 -14.80 14.94 0.55
CA LEU A 142 -16.04 14.78 -0.22
C LEU A 142 -16.69 13.39 -0.04
N ALA A 143 -15.88 12.34 0.00
CA ALA A 143 -16.31 10.96 0.10
C ALA A 143 -15.48 10.20 1.16
N PRO A 144 -15.82 10.32 2.46
CA PRO A 144 -15.09 9.65 3.54
C PRO A 144 -15.03 8.12 3.40
N THR A 145 -15.99 7.52 2.68
CA THR A 145 -16.00 6.08 2.38
C THR A 145 -14.82 5.65 1.51
N GLU A 146 -14.25 6.53 0.70
CA GLU A 146 -13.07 6.24 -0.12
C GLU A 146 -11.80 6.06 0.73
N ALA A 147 -11.81 6.46 2.02
CA ALA A 147 -10.71 6.16 2.94
C ALA A 147 -10.50 4.64 3.14
N ALA A 148 -11.52 3.82 2.88
CA ALA A 148 -11.45 2.36 2.93
C ALA A 148 -10.89 1.72 1.64
N ASN A 149 -10.64 2.51 0.60
CA ASN A 149 -10.32 1.99 -0.72
C ASN A 149 -8.92 1.35 -0.76
N ALA A 150 -8.89 0.05 -1.09
CA ALA A 150 -7.65 -0.74 -1.14
C ALA A 150 -6.65 -0.26 -2.21
N GLU A 151 -7.11 0.41 -3.28
CA GLU A 151 -6.23 0.93 -4.34
C GLU A 151 -5.39 2.12 -3.87
N LEU A 152 -5.88 2.88 -2.89
CA LEU A 152 -5.19 4.06 -2.36
C LEU A 152 -4.09 3.69 -1.36
N ARG A 153 -4.16 2.50 -0.77
CA ARG A 153 -3.23 2.02 0.26
C ARG A 153 -1.77 1.99 -0.22
N PRO A 154 -1.41 1.38 -1.37
CA PRO A 154 -0.03 1.40 -1.86
C PRO A 154 0.53 2.81 -2.08
N LEU A 155 -0.31 3.75 -2.53
CA LEU A 155 0.07 5.15 -2.73
C LEU A 155 0.39 5.81 -1.38
N LEU A 156 -0.48 5.64 -0.38
CA LEU A 156 -0.27 6.20 0.96
C LEU A 156 0.96 5.60 1.66
N LEU A 157 1.17 4.28 1.56
CA LEU A 157 2.37 3.64 2.13
C LEU A 157 3.65 4.15 1.46
N ARG A 158 3.64 4.33 0.14
CA ARG A 158 4.76 4.91 -0.61
C ARG A 158 5.02 6.36 -0.18
N ALA A 159 3.98 7.17 -0.01
CA ALA A 159 4.09 8.56 0.40
C ALA A 159 4.57 8.71 1.86
N ALA A 160 4.11 7.84 2.76
CA ALA A 160 4.60 7.77 4.13
C ALA A 160 6.09 7.41 4.20
N ASN A 161 6.61 6.63 3.25
CA ASN A 161 8.02 6.24 3.15
C ASN A 161 8.87 7.15 2.23
N ALA A 162 8.32 8.28 1.78
CA ALA A 162 8.99 9.18 0.84
C ALA A 162 9.90 10.20 1.57
N THR A 163 9.89 11.45 1.14
CA THR A 163 10.64 12.53 1.83
C THR A 163 9.92 12.92 3.12
N PRO A 164 10.61 13.56 4.09
CA PRO A 164 10.00 14.00 5.34
C PRO A 164 8.73 14.86 5.15
N ASP A 165 8.70 15.73 4.15
CA ASP A 165 7.55 16.60 3.87
C ASP A 165 6.33 15.80 3.37
N LEU A 166 6.54 14.88 2.43
CA LEU A 166 5.49 13.98 1.93
C LEU A 166 4.97 13.06 3.04
N ALA A 167 5.88 12.55 3.87
CA ALA A 167 5.53 11.71 5.01
C ALA A 167 4.69 12.49 6.02
N ALA A 168 5.06 13.73 6.35
CA ALA A 168 4.32 14.57 7.29
C ALA A 168 2.87 14.82 6.84
N VAL A 169 2.66 15.18 5.56
CA VAL A 169 1.32 15.35 4.98
C VAL A 169 0.54 14.04 4.99
N THR A 170 1.19 12.93 4.62
CA THR A 170 0.54 11.61 4.63
C THR A 170 0.08 11.24 6.04
N PHE A 171 0.94 11.40 7.03
CA PHE A 171 0.61 11.12 8.43
C PHE A 171 -0.52 11.99 8.97
N ASP A 172 -0.62 13.26 8.54
CA ASP A 172 -1.76 14.12 8.88
C ASP A 172 -3.08 13.57 8.29
N LEU A 173 -3.07 13.11 7.04
CA LEU A 173 -4.23 12.46 6.41
C LEU A 173 -4.63 11.19 7.15
N LEU A 174 -3.68 10.31 7.48
CA LEU A 174 -3.95 9.07 8.21
C LEU A 174 -4.53 9.39 9.59
N ALA A 175 -3.96 10.34 10.33
CA ALA A 175 -4.38 10.64 11.69
C ALA A 175 -5.75 11.34 11.78
N LYS A 176 -6.14 12.14 10.77
CA LYS A 176 -7.27 13.07 10.88
C LYS A 176 -8.38 12.91 9.85
N ARG A 177 -8.11 12.33 8.67
CA ARG A 177 -9.03 12.37 7.53
C ARG A 177 -9.57 11.01 7.10
N MET A 178 -8.98 9.91 7.58
CA MET A 178 -9.37 8.55 7.18
C MET A 178 -10.24 7.80 8.21
N GLY A 179 -10.68 8.46 9.29
CA GLY A 179 -11.46 7.82 10.34
C GLY A 179 -10.74 6.60 10.91
N SER A 180 -11.43 5.46 11.01
CA SER A 180 -10.85 4.21 11.55
C SER A 180 -9.81 3.55 10.64
N HIS A 181 -9.83 3.81 9.34
CA HIS A 181 -8.86 3.25 8.39
C HIS A 181 -7.47 3.88 8.54
N GLY A 182 -7.42 5.11 9.04
CA GLY A 182 -6.18 5.82 9.32
C GLY A 182 -5.29 5.09 10.34
N PRO A 183 -5.78 4.85 11.57
CA PRO A 183 -5.10 4.01 12.56
C PRO A 183 -4.71 2.62 12.05
N ASP A 184 -5.56 1.97 11.24
CA ASP A 184 -5.22 0.66 10.66
C ASP A 184 -3.98 0.75 9.75
N LEU A 185 -3.88 1.81 8.94
CA LEU A 185 -2.73 2.02 8.07
C LEU A 185 -1.48 2.48 8.83
N LEU A 186 -1.64 3.28 9.89
CA LEU A 186 -0.55 3.61 10.81
C LEU A 186 0.02 2.34 11.46
N TYR A 187 -0.85 1.43 11.88
CA TYR A 187 -0.43 0.16 12.45
C TYR A 187 0.34 -0.69 11.45
N GLU A 188 -0.14 -0.79 10.22
CA GLU A 188 0.60 -1.45 9.14
C GLU A 188 1.99 -0.85 8.95
N ILE A 189 2.10 0.47 8.83
CA ILE A 189 3.39 1.16 8.70
C ILE A 189 4.32 0.77 9.84
N ALA A 190 3.78 0.69 11.05
CA ALA A 190 4.56 0.43 12.25
C ALA A 190 5.04 -1.04 12.41
N ILE A 191 4.45 -1.99 11.67
CA ILE A 191 4.87 -3.41 11.66
C ILE A 191 5.53 -3.84 10.35
N ASN A 192 5.49 -3.00 9.32
CA ASN A 192 6.01 -3.35 8.00
C ASN A 192 7.54 -3.22 7.96
N PRO A 193 8.30 -4.33 7.75
CA PRO A 193 9.75 -4.31 7.74
C PRO A 193 10.36 -3.53 6.55
N GLY A 194 9.57 -3.23 5.51
CA GLY A 194 9.99 -2.42 4.37
C GLY A 194 9.92 -0.91 4.61
N MET A 195 9.37 -0.47 5.75
CA MET A 195 9.29 0.95 6.10
C MET A 195 10.59 1.44 6.73
N GLY A 196 10.98 2.67 6.41
CA GLY A 196 12.14 3.32 7.03
C GLY A 196 11.93 3.57 8.53
N LYS A 197 13.03 3.79 9.26
CA LYS A 197 13.01 4.06 10.71
C LYS A 197 12.10 5.24 11.07
N HIS A 198 12.21 6.36 10.36
CA HIS A 198 11.43 7.57 10.66
C HIS A 198 9.92 7.37 10.49
N PRO A 199 9.41 6.80 9.38
CA PRO A 199 7.99 6.46 9.26
C PRO A 199 7.49 5.53 10.37
N VAL A 200 8.26 4.50 10.74
CA VAL A 200 7.90 3.55 11.80
C VAL A 200 7.80 4.25 13.15
N GLU A 201 8.80 5.07 13.52
CA GLU A 201 8.79 5.85 14.76
C GLU A 201 7.60 6.81 14.79
N ARG A 202 7.36 7.54 13.70
CA ARG A 202 6.24 8.48 13.60
C ARG A 202 4.89 7.78 13.74
N ALA A 203 4.68 6.65 13.08
CA ALA A 203 3.47 5.88 13.19
C ALA A 203 3.24 5.36 14.62
N ASN A 204 4.30 4.89 15.29
CA ASN A 204 4.23 4.45 16.68
C ASN A 204 3.84 5.57 17.65
N THR A 205 4.36 6.79 17.42
CA THR A 205 3.99 7.98 18.18
C THR A 205 2.51 8.31 17.98
N LEU A 206 2.05 8.39 16.73
CA LEU A 206 0.65 8.71 16.42
C LEU A 206 -0.32 7.68 16.99
N LEU A 207 -0.01 6.38 16.92
CA LEU A 207 -0.85 5.32 17.51
C LEU A 207 -0.92 5.38 19.05
N ALA A 208 -0.03 6.13 19.71
CA ALA A 208 -0.09 6.37 21.14
C ALA A 208 -0.92 7.61 21.51
N GLU A 209 -1.24 8.48 20.54
CA GLU A 209 -2.05 9.68 20.77
C GLU A 209 -3.53 9.33 20.96
N GLU A 210 -4.17 9.91 21.98
CA GLU A 210 -5.56 9.60 22.31
C GLU A 210 -6.53 9.94 21.17
N GLY A 211 -6.27 11.03 20.43
CA GLY A 211 -7.06 11.40 19.26
C GLY A 211 -7.09 10.30 18.19
N VAL A 212 -5.94 9.69 17.88
CA VAL A 212 -5.83 8.60 16.91
C VAL A 212 -6.42 7.31 17.47
N ARG A 213 -6.18 7.02 18.76
CA ARG A 213 -6.75 5.83 19.43
C ARG A 213 -8.27 5.86 19.50
N SER A 214 -8.88 7.04 19.64
CA SER A 214 -10.34 7.20 19.64
C SER A 214 -10.99 6.86 18.30
N LEU A 215 -10.23 6.99 17.19
CA LEU A 215 -10.68 6.62 15.85
C LEU A 215 -10.45 5.12 15.56
N ALA A 216 -9.55 4.47 16.28
CA ALA A 216 -9.16 3.09 16.03
C ALA A 216 -10.30 2.11 16.32
N SER A 217 -10.39 1.05 15.51
CA SER A 217 -11.28 -0.07 15.81
C SER A 217 -10.87 -0.76 17.12
N LYS A 218 -11.84 -1.33 17.85
CA LYS A 218 -11.56 -2.08 19.09
C LYS A 218 -10.56 -3.22 18.86
N ALA A 219 -10.66 -3.91 17.72
CA ALA A 219 -9.75 -4.97 17.32
C ALA A 219 -8.31 -4.46 17.12
N LEU A 220 -8.16 -3.30 16.47
CA LEU A 220 -6.85 -2.67 16.32
C LEU A 220 -6.24 -2.29 17.67
N LEU A 221 -7.03 -1.70 18.57
CA LEU A 221 -6.54 -1.33 19.90
C LEU A 221 -5.98 -2.54 20.66
N VAL A 222 -6.66 -3.69 20.60
CA VAL A 222 -6.13 -4.94 21.17
C VAL A 222 -4.81 -5.34 20.52
N ALA A 223 -4.75 -5.34 19.19
CA ALA A 223 -3.54 -5.75 18.47
C ALA A 223 -2.35 -4.82 18.78
N ASP A 224 -2.57 -3.50 18.84
CA ASP A 224 -1.56 -2.52 19.21
C ASP A 224 -1.13 -2.63 20.67
N ASP A 225 -2.07 -2.82 21.59
CA ASP A 225 -1.77 -3.06 23.01
C ASP A 225 -0.90 -4.31 23.17
N LEU A 226 -1.26 -5.42 22.50
CA LEU A 226 -0.47 -6.67 22.51
C LEU A 226 0.94 -6.47 21.93
N ARG A 227 1.05 -5.75 20.81
CA ARG A 227 2.31 -5.45 20.12
C ARG A 227 3.29 -4.68 21.00
N ARG A 228 2.79 -3.71 21.78
CA ARG A 228 3.63 -2.83 22.61
C ARG A 228 4.14 -3.49 23.88
N MET A 229 3.57 -4.64 24.27
CA MET A 229 4.00 -5.31 25.49
C MET A 229 5.39 -5.90 25.36
N LYS A 230 6.23 -5.62 26.37
CA LYS A 230 7.55 -6.23 26.55
C LYS A 230 7.52 -7.46 27.46
N ARG A 231 6.38 -7.69 28.12
CA ARG A 231 6.16 -8.74 29.12
C ARG A 231 4.96 -9.59 28.73
N CYS A 232 4.72 -10.64 29.51
CA CYS A 232 3.52 -11.45 29.38
C CYS A 232 2.23 -10.60 29.44
N PRO A 233 1.22 -10.90 28.61
CA PRO A 233 -0.08 -10.27 28.68
C PRO A 233 -0.72 -10.43 30.06
N THR A 234 -1.48 -9.41 30.47
CA THR A 234 -2.37 -9.50 31.63
C THR A 234 -3.66 -10.23 31.24
N LYS A 235 -4.30 -10.91 32.21
CA LYS A 235 -5.59 -11.58 31.99
C LYS A 235 -6.66 -10.67 31.36
N PRO A 236 -6.86 -9.40 31.84
CA PRO A 236 -7.83 -8.50 31.23
C PRO A 236 -7.54 -8.18 29.75
N LEU A 237 -6.27 -8.12 29.35
CA LEU A 237 -5.93 -7.90 27.94
C LEU A 237 -6.22 -9.13 27.09
N ILE A 238 -5.98 -10.34 27.62
CA ILE A 238 -6.37 -11.58 26.95
C ILE A 238 -7.89 -11.70 26.82
N ASP A 239 -8.65 -11.33 27.85
CA ASP A 239 -10.11 -11.31 27.79
C ASP A 239 -10.63 -10.32 26.75
N ARG A 240 -10.05 -9.11 26.69
CA ARG A 240 -10.32 -8.15 25.62
C ARG A 240 -9.98 -8.72 24.25
N ALA A 241 -8.83 -9.39 24.10
CA ALA A 241 -8.44 -10.02 22.85
C ALA A 241 -9.39 -11.14 22.43
N ARG A 242 -9.85 -11.95 23.38
CA ARG A 242 -10.85 -12.97 23.15
C ARG A 242 -12.16 -12.39 22.62
N GLN A 243 -12.62 -11.26 23.17
CA GLN A 243 -13.90 -10.65 22.79
C GLN A 243 -13.83 -9.80 21.52
N GLN A 244 -12.74 -9.05 21.33
CA GLN A 244 -12.65 -7.96 20.36
C GLN A 244 -11.49 -8.11 19.39
N GLY A 245 -10.55 -9.02 19.63
CA GLY A 245 -9.38 -9.23 18.79
C GLY A 245 -9.73 -9.84 17.43
N ASP A 246 -8.87 -9.57 16.46
CA ASP A 246 -8.92 -10.11 15.10
C ASP A 246 -7.61 -10.85 14.74
N VAL A 247 -7.45 -11.18 13.47
CA VAL A 247 -6.30 -11.92 12.92
C VAL A 247 -4.95 -11.26 13.29
N ARG A 248 -4.90 -9.93 13.49
CA ARG A 248 -3.65 -9.24 13.86
C ARG A 248 -3.18 -9.62 15.25
N ALA A 249 -4.11 -9.83 16.18
CA ALA A 249 -3.80 -10.26 17.55
C ALA A 249 -3.16 -11.67 17.58
N LEU A 250 -3.55 -12.56 16.65
CA LEU A 250 -2.98 -13.92 16.56
C LEU A 250 -1.47 -13.91 16.36
N HIS A 251 -0.91 -12.89 15.69
CA HIS A 251 0.53 -12.76 15.51
C HIS A 251 1.29 -12.69 16.86
N TYR A 252 0.70 -12.06 17.87
CA TYR A 252 1.31 -11.89 19.20
C TYR A 252 0.91 -12.98 20.19
N LEU A 253 -0.29 -13.55 20.04
CA LEU A 253 -0.77 -14.61 20.94
C LEU A 253 -0.17 -15.98 20.60
N ASN A 254 0.01 -16.32 19.31
CA ASN A 254 0.53 -17.63 18.90
C ASN A 254 1.93 -17.97 19.43
N PRO A 255 2.89 -17.03 19.49
CA PRO A 255 4.19 -17.28 20.13
C PRO A 255 4.09 -17.74 21.59
N ILE A 256 3.05 -17.34 22.32
CA ILE A 256 2.84 -17.72 23.73
C ILE A 256 2.50 -19.21 23.85
N LYS A 257 1.85 -19.80 22.84
CA LYS A 257 1.52 -21.24 22.82
C LYS A 257 2.76 -22.13 22.65
N LYS A 258 3.83 -21.61 22.04
CA LYS A 258 4.99 -22.41 21.66
C LYS A 258 5.86 -22.64 22.91
N PRO A 259 6.12 -23.90 23.30
CA PRO A 259 7.04 -24.18 24.39
C PRO A 259 8.44 -23.67 24.03
N VAL A 260 9.07 -22.95 24.96
CA VAL A 260 10.46 -22.49 24.86
C VAL A 260 11.36 -23.42 25.67
N LYS A 261 12.61 -23.58 25.24
CA LYS A 261 13.61 -24.28 26.05
C LYS A 261 14.01 -23.39 27.22
N CYS A 262 14.14 -23.97 28.41
CA CYS A 262 14.47 -23.27 29.64
C CYS A 262 15.40 -24.12 30.53
N GLY A 263 16.00 -23.47 31.53
CA GLY A 263 16.95 -24.06 32.48
C GLY A 263 18.42 -23.96 32.02
N PHE A 264 19.35 -24.27 32.94
CA PHE A 264 20.80 -24.09 32.76
C PHE A 264 21.37 -24.81 31.52
N LEU A 265 20.74 -25.91 31.09
CA LEU A 265 21.15 -26.71 29.93
C LEU A 265 20.13 -26.71 28.78
N ASN A 266 19.09 -25.85 28.82
CA ASN A 266 17.99 -25.85 27.84
C ASN A 266 17.29 -27.22 27.65
N LEU A 267 17.34 -28.09 28.69
CA LEU A 267 16.78 -29.44 28.65
C LEU A 267 15.29 -29.48 28.99
N SER A 268 14.78 -28.46 29.70
CA SER A 268 13.37 -28.38 30.08
C SER A 268 12.57 -27.58 29.05
N ARG A 269 11.30 -27.94 28.86
CA ARG A 269 10.34 -27.16 28.07
C ARG A 269 9.52 -26.31 29.04
N CYS A 270 9.62 -25.00 28.92
CA CYS A 270 8.79 -24.05 29.66
C CYS A 270 7.77 -23.43 28.72
N THR A 271 6.60 -23.13 29.26
CA THR A 271 5.60 -22.35 28.55
C THR A 271 5.83 -20.88 28.87
N PRO A 272 6.10 -20.01 27.87
CA PRO A 272 6.17 -18.59 28.14
C PRO A 272 4.81 -18.14 28.68
N CYS A 273 4.80 -17.38 29.77
CA CYS A 273 3.58 -16.84 30.37
C CYS A 273 2.57 -17.90 30.86
N SER A 274 3.03 -18.86 31.67
CA SER A 274 2.20 -19.97 32.20
C SER A 274 0.92 -19.52 32.90
N SER A 275 0.91 -18.36 33.58
CA SER A 275 -0.22 -17.84 34.34
C SER A 275 -1.44 -17.42 33.51
N VAL A 276 -1.26 -17.24 32.19
CA VAL A 276 -2.31 -16.80 31.25
C VAL A 276 -2.44 -17.73 30.04
N TYR A 277 -1.82 -18.91 30.11
CA TYR A 277 -1.73 -19.82 28.97
C TYR A 277 -3.11 -20.34 28.53
N ALA A 278 -3.91 -20.81 29.48
CA ALA A 278 -5.23 -21.37 29.19
C ALA A 278 -6.16 -20.32 28.57
N GLU A 279 -6.17 -19.11 29.12
CA GLU A 279 -6.93 -17.98 28.62
C GLU A 279 -6.45 -17.56 27.22
N THR A 280 -5.13 -17.61 26.98
CA THR A 280 -4.54 -17.29 25.67
C THR A 280 -4.97 -18.30 24.61
N VAL A 281 -4.98 -19.60 24.94
CA VAL A 281 -5.45 -20.65 24.03
C VAL A 281 -6.92 -20.45 23.68
N ALA A 282 -7.76 -20.17 24.67
CA ALA A 282 -9.18 -19.87 24.45
C ALA A 282 -9.38 -18.61 23.60
N ALA A 283 -8.60 -17.55 23.85
CA ALA A 283 -8.67 -16.33 23.04
C ALA A 283 -8.30 -16.56 21.57
N ILE A 284 -7.27 -17.37 21.31
CA ILE A 284 -6.86 -17.72 19.94
C ILE A 284 -7.98 -18.49 19.23
N GLN A 285 -8.56 -19.50 19.88
CA GLN A 285 -9.66 -20.30 19.30
C GLN A 285 -10.86 -19.41 18.94
N GLU A 286 -11.28 -18.52 19.82
CA GLU A 286 -12.39 -17.59 19.55
C GLU A 286 -12.11 -16.63 18.40
N ILE A 287 -10.87 -16.15 18.26
CA ILE A 287 -10.49 -15.29 17.13
C ILE A 287 -10.50 -16.09 15.82
N GLU A 288 -9.98 -17.32 15.83
CA GLU A 288 -9.98 -18.21 14.66
C GLU A 288 -11.41 -18.57 14.22
N LEU A 289 -12.30 -18.88 15.17
CA LEU A 289 -13.72 -19.14 14.90
C LEU A 289 -14.42 -17.94 14.24
N ARG A 290 -14.15 -16.72 14.71
CA ARG A 290 -14.71 -15.50 14.09
C ARG A 290 -14.15 -15.23 12.70
N ARG A 291 -12.87 -15.53 12.46
CA ARG A 291 -12.23 -15.37 11.15
C ARG A 291 -12.89 -16.26 10.11
N ASP A 292 -13.17 -17.51 10.45
CA ASP A 292 -13.68 -18.50 9.50
C ASP A 292 -15.18 -18.31 9.18
N GLY A 293 -15.89 -17.49 9.95
CA GLY A 293 -17.30 -17.12 9.73
C GLY A 293 -17.50 -15.80 8.98
N GLN A 294 -16.44 -15.08 8.59
CA GLN A 294 -16.47 -13.85 7.80
C GLN A 294 -16.14 -14.14 6.33
#